data_AF-A0A955QQG0-F1
#
_entry.id   AF-A0A955QQG0-F1
#
_cell.length_a   1.000
_cell.length_b   1.000
_cell.length_c   1.000
_cell.angle_alpha   90.00
_cell.angle_beta   90.00
_cell.angle_gamma   90.00
#
_symmetry.space_group_name_H-M   'P 1'
#
loop_
_entity.id
_entity.type
_entity.pdbx_description
1 polymer ?
#
loop_
_entity_poly.entity_id
_entity_poly.type
_entity_poly.pdbx_seq_one_letter_code
_entity_poly.pdbx_strand_id
1 'polypeptide(L)'
;MSGKDSLQTKIESQLEEWETNLKTFRGKLEELQAKAEELTGEARIKYLEHIRVLEDRINATQNKMDLGKKQIQEMKASAGDAWEEMKEGGQDAWADLKTGIGNAWKELTNSMDVAARKFENFKGNNKQ
;
A
#
# COMPACT_ATOMS: atom_id res chain seq x y z
N MET A 1 22.91 0.18 25.32
CA MET A 1 22.12 -0.31 24.17
C MET A 1 22.73 0.32 22.93
N SER A 2 23.38 -0.51 22.10
CA SER A 2 24.24 -0.04 21.00
C SER A 2 23.40 0.30 19.76
N GLY A 3 23.88 1.19 18.90
CA GLY A 3 23.16 1.66 17.70
C GLY A 3 22.69 0.57 16.73
N LYS A 4 23.18 -0.67 16.88
CA LYS A 4 22.74 -1.88 16.16
C LYS A 4 21.23 -2.15 16.28
N ASP A 5 20.63 -1.79 17.42
CA ASP A 5 19.20 -2.01 17.71
C ASP A 5 18.29 -0.96 17.06
N SER A 6 18.81 0.08 16.39
CA SER A 6 17.98 1.21 15.96
C SER A 6 17.48 1.14 14.51
N LEU A 7 18.30 0.68 13.55
CA LEU A 7 17.89 0.64 12.13
C LEU A 7 16.98 -0.57 11.84
N GLN A 8 17.34 -1.74 12.36
CA GLN A 8 16.54 -2.95 12.17
C GLN A 8 15.13 -2.76 12.75
N THR A 9 15.03 -2.26 13.98
CA THR A 9 13.76 -1.96 14.63
C THR A 9 12.94 -0.93 13.84
N LYS A 10 13.58 0.10 13.25
CA LYS A 10 12.88 1.06 12.37
C LYS A 10 12.33 0.40 11.12
N ILE A 11 13.10 -0.47 10.47
CA ILE A 11 12.68 -1.20 9.28
C ILE A 11 11.49 -2.10 9.61
N GLU A 12 11.59 -2.89 10.69
CA GLU A 12 10.53 -3.80 11.13
C GLU A 12 9.25 -3.04 11.49
N SER A 13 9.36 -1.98 12.29
CA SER A 13 8.21 -1.15 12.67
C SER A 13 7.55 -0.49 11.45
N GLN A 14 8.34 -0.04 10.47
CA GLN A 14 7.80 0.57 9.26
C GLN A 14 7.11 -0.45 8.35
N LEU A 15 7.63 -1.67 8.26
CA LEU A 15 6.98 -2.76 7.54
C LEU A 15 5.62 -3.13 8.17
N GLU A 16 5.57 -3.22 9.49
CA GLU A 16 4.33 -3.48 10.25
C GLU A 16 3.30 -2.35 10.06
N GLU A 17 3.75 -1.10 10.08
CA GLU A 17 2.89 0.06 9.78
C GLU A 17 2.30 -0.05 8.36
N TRP A 18 3.13 -0.35 7.36
CA TRP A 18 2.68 -0.52 5.99
C TRP A 18 1.70 -1.70 5.83
N GLU A 19 1.92 -2.82 6.53
CA GLU A 19 0.99 -3.95 6.52
C GLU A 19 -0.38 -3.57 7.10
N THR A 20 -0.37 -2.82 8.20
CA THR A 20 -1.59 -2.32 8.86
C THR A 20 -2.35 -1.35 7.95
N ASN A 21 -1.63 -0.43 7.30
CA ASN A 21 -2.22 0.50 6.34
C ASN A 21 -2.83 -0.23 5.14
N LEU A 22 -2.12 -1.23 4.60
CA LEU A 22 -2.62 -2.03 3.49
C LEU A 22 -3.87 -2.84 3.87
N LYS A 23 -3.92 -3.39 5.08
CA LYS A 23 -5.13 -4.04 5.62
C LYS A 23 -6.30 -3.05 5.72
N THR A 24 -6.03 -1.83 6.17
CA THR A 24 -7.04 -0.75 6.23
C THR A 24 -7.57 -0.41 4.83
N PHE A 25 -6.68 -0.33 3.84
CA PHE A 25 -7.05 -0.09 2.45
C PHE A 25 -7.89 -1.24 1.86
N ARG A 26 -7.56 -2.50 2.16
CA ARG A 26 -8.39 -3.64 1.77
C ARG A 26 -9.80 -3.56 2.37
N GLY A 27 -9.93 -3.23 3.66
CA GLY A 27 -11.24 -3.03 4.28
C GLY A 27 -12.05 -1.91 3.61
N LYS A 28 -11.41 -0.78 3.29
CA LYS A 28 -12.08 0.29 2.52
C LYS A 28 -12.48 -0.16 1.11
N LEU A 29 -11.69 -1.00 0.45
CA LEU A 29 -12.05 -1.56 -0.85
C LEU A 29 -13.32 -2.42 -0.74
N GLU A 30 -13.41 -3.27 0.30
CA GLU A 30 -14.61 -4.09 0.57
C GLU A 30 -15.84 -3.21 0.81
N GLU A 31 -15.71 -2.11 1.54
CA GLU A 31 -16.80 -1.14 1.71
C GLU A 31 -17.22 -0.50 0.38
N LEU A 32 -16.26 -0.15 -0.49
CA LEU A 32 -16.56 0.39 -1.83
C LEU A 32 -17.23 -0.67 -2.72
N GLN A 33 -16.82 -1.93 -2.63
CA GLN A 33 -17.47 -3.05 -3.32
C GLN A 33 -18.91 -3.24 -2.86
N ALA A 34 -19.18 -3.21 -1.55
CA ALA A 34 -20.54 -3.27 -1.03
C ALA A 34 -21.40 -2.10 -1.51
N LYS A 35 -20.84 -0.88 -1.54
CA LYS A 35 -21.50 0.30 -2.12
C LYS A 35 -21.81 0.16 -3.61
N ALA A 36 -20.99 -0.56 -4.37
CA ALA A 36 -21.24 -0.81 -5.78
C ALA A 36 -22.53 -1.61 -6.02
N GLU A 37 -22.92 -2.47 -5.06
CA GLU A 37 -24.17 -3.24 -5.11
C GLU A 37 -25.42 -2.35 -4.96
N GLU A 38 -25.29 -1.16 -4.36
CA GLU A 38 -26.38 -0.16 -4.28
C GLU A 38 -26.61 0.55 -5.62
N LEU A 39 -25.64 0.50 -6.54
CA LEU A 39 -25.74 1.13 -7.85
C LEU A 39 -26.36 0.18 -8.88
N THR A 40 -26.93 0.73 -9.94
CA THR A 40 -27.50 -0.06 -11.05
C THR A 40 -27.05 0.48 -12.41
N GLY A 41 -27.22 -0.33 -13.44
CA GLY A 41 -26.95 0.06 -14.83
C GLY A 41 -25.52 0.55 -15.07
N GLU A 42 -25.39 1.60 -15.89
CA GLU A 42 -24.11 2.17 -16.29
C GLU A 42 -23.31 2.75 -15.11
N ALA A 43 -23.98 3.28 -14.09
CA ALA A 43 -23.33 3.80 -12.89
C ALA A 43 -22.58 2.70 -12.14
N ARG A 44 -23.20 1.51 -11.99
CA ARG A 44 -22.55 0.35 -11.38
C ARG A 44 -21.34 -0.12 -12.19
N ILE A 45 -21.48 -0.21 -13.52
CA ILE A 45 -20.39 -0.64 -14.40
C ILE A 45 -19.17 0.28 -14.25
N LYS A 46 -19.36 1.60 -14.41
CA LYS A 46 -18.28 2.59 -14.27
C LYS A 46 -17.64 2.56 -12.88
N TYR A 47 -18.44 2.35 -11.85
CA TYR A 47 -17.94 2.31 -10.48
C TYR A 47 -17.12 1.05 -10.20
N LEU A 48 -17.55 -0.12 -10.71
CA LEU A 48 -16.80 -1.38 -10.62
C LEU A 48 -15.46 -1.31 -11.37
N GLU A 49 -15.38 -0.61 -12.51
CA GLU A 49 -14.11 -0.36 -13.20
C GLU A 49 -13.12 0.39 -12.31
N HIS A 50 -13.57 1.40 -11.57
CA HIS A 50 -12.73 2.11 -10.61
C HIS A 50 -12.27 1.23 -9.44
N ILE A 51 -13.15 0.38 -8.93
CA ILE A 51 -12.82 -0.59 -7.88
C ILE A 51 -11.75 -1.57 -8.37
N ARG A 52 -11.86 -2.06 -9.60
CA ARG A 52 -10.85 -2.95 -10.19
C ARG A 52 -9.47 -2.30 -10.25
N VAL A 53 -9.41 -1.03 -10.67
CA VAL A 53 -8.15 -0.26 -10.67
C VAL A 53 -7.57 -0.11 -9.26
N LEU A 54 -8.41 0.05 -8.25
CA LEU A 54 -7.98 0.10 -6.85
C LEU A 54 -7.42 -1.25 -6.38
N GLU A 55 -8.08 -2.35 -6.72
CA GLU A 55 -7.64 -3.70 -6.41
C GLU A 55 -6.26 -4.00 -7.02
N ASP A 56 -6.06 -3.68 -8.29
CA ASP A 56 -4.77 -3.85 -8.97
C ASP A 56 -3.65 -3.05 -8.29
N ARG A 57 -3.94 -1.83 -7.84
CA ARG A 57 -2.98 -0.96 -7.12
C ARG A 57 -2.65 -1.50 -5.72
N ILE A 58 -3.64 -2.01 -4.99
CA ILE A 58 -3.45 -2.69 -3.70
C ILE A 58 -2.52 -3.89 -3.88
N ASN A 59 -2.78 -4.72 -4.88
CA ASN A 59 -1.98 -5.91 -5.18
C ASN A 59 -0.55 -5.54 -5.61
N ALA A 60 -0.38 -4.52 -6.46
CA ALA A 60 0.94 -4.03 -6.84
C ALA A 60 1.74 -3.50 -5.65
N THR A 61 1.08 -2.84 -4.69
CA THR A 61 1.76 -2.32 -3.49
C THR A 61 2.14 -3.44 -2.53
N GLN A 62 1.27 -4.44 -2.33
CA GLN A 62 1.59 -5.66 -1.59
C GLN A 62 2.84 -6.33 -2.15
N ASN A 63 2.90 -6.54 -3.47
CA ASN A 63 4.03 -7.20 -4.13
C ASN A 63 5.35 -6.45 -3.88
N LYS A 64 5.35 -5.11 -3.97
CA LYS A 64 6.54 -4.30 -3.67
C LYS A 64 6.99 -4.45 -2.21
N MET A 65 6.04 -4.47 -1.28
CA MET A 65 6.34 -4.68 0.13
C MET A 65 6.96 -6.06 0.39
N ASP A 66 6.40 -7.11 -0.21
CA ASP A 66 6.89 -8.48 0.01
C ASP A 66 8.27 -8.71 -0.60
N LEU A 67 8.55 -8.11 -1.77
CA LEU A 67 9.89 -8.07 -2.35
C LEU A 67 10.89 -7.37 -1.42
N GLY A 68 10.52 -6.21 -0.86
CA GLY A 68 11.36 -5.48 0.08
C GLY A 68 11.65 -6.26 1.36
N LYS A 69 10.64 -6.92 1.94
CA LYS A 69 10.81 -7.81 3.11
C LYS A 69 11.76 -8.95 2.81
N LYS A 70 11.59 -9.60 1.66
CA LYS A 70 12.43 -10.72 1.24
C LYS A 70 13.89 -10.27 1.10
N GLN A 71 14.15 -9.14 0.47
CA GLN A 71 15.50 -8.58 0.36
C GLN A 71 16.13 -8.33 1.73
N ILE A 72 15.38 -7.74 2.67
CA ILE A 72 15.86 -7.53 4.05
C ILE A 72 16.16 -8.86 4.76
N GLN A 73 15.31 -9.87 4.60
CA GLN A 73 15.52 -11.18 5.22
C GLN A 73 16.74 -11.89 4.64
N GLU A 74 16.91 -11.88 3.31
CA GLU A 74 18.08 -12.45 2.63
C GLU A 74 19.36 -11.76 3.09
N MET A 75 19.35 -10.42 3.18
CA MET A 75 20.46 -9.63 3.70
C MET A 75 20.79 -10.02 5.15
N LYS A 76 19.80 -10.12 6.05
CA LYS A 76 20.02 -10.57 7.43
C LYS A 76 20.62 -11.97 7.50
N ALA A 77 20.21 -12.88 6.62
CA ALA A 77 20.68 -14.27 6.62
C ALA A 77 22.10 -14.41 6.06
N SER A 78 22.50 -13.61 5.08
CA SER A 78 23.80 -13.72 4.41
C SER A 78 24.94 -12.97 5.12
N ALA A 79 24.64 -12.02 6.00
CA ALA A 79 25.54 -10.88 6.20
C ALA A 79 25.97 -10.60 7.65
N GLY A 80 26.31 -11.58 8.49
CA GLY A 80 26.79 -11.34 9.87
C GLY A 80 27.59 -10.04 10.10
N ASP A 81 28.71 -9.86 9.38
CA ASP A 81 29.50 -8.61 9.36
C ASP A 81 29.14 -7.66 8.19
N ALA A 82 28.70 -8.18 7.04
CA ALA A 82 28.31 -7.37 5.87
C ALA A 82 27.01 -6.55 6.09
N TRP A 83 26.20 -6.89 7.10
CA TRP A 83 25.02 -6.14 7.53
C TRP A 83 25.42 -4.81 8.17
N GLU A 84 26.58 -4.73 8.82
CA GLU A 84 27.08 -3.46 9.38
C GLU A 84 27.54 -2.50 8.27
N GLU A 85 28.29 -2.98 7.27
CA GLU A 85 28.64 -2.16 6.08
C GLU A 85 27.38 -1.77 5.28
N MET A 86 26.39 -2.66 5.23
CA MET A 86 25.10 -2.36 4.62
C MET A 86 24.25 -1.36 5.44
N LYS A 87 24.51 -1.12 6.73
CA LYS A 87 23.82 0.00 7.42
C LYS A 87 24.30 1.36 6.93
N GLU A 88 25.48 1.40 6.32
CA GLU A 88 26.03 2.60 5.71
C GLU A 88 25.61 2.73 4.23
N GLY A 89 25.62 1.64 3.44
CA GLY A 89 25.22 1.66 2.02
C GLY A 89 23.76 1.25 1.69
N GLY A 90 23.10 0.49 2.56
CA GLY A 90 21.73 0.02 2.41
C GLY A 90 20.66 1.03 2.84
N GLN A 91 21.07 2.18 3.38
CA GLN A 91 20.17 3.32 3.58
C GLN A 91 19.57 3.78 2.25
N ASP A 92 20.34 3.72 1.16
CA ASP A 92 19.89 4.11 -0.17
C ASP A 92 18.87 3.13 -0.74
N ALA A 93 19.15 1.82 -0.70
CA ALA A 93 18.19 0.79 -1.14
C ALA A 93 16.88 0.84 -0.32
N TRP A 94 16.99 1.05 0.99
CA TRP A 94 15.82 1.24 1.85
C TRP A 94 15.09 2.57 1.56
N ALA A 95 15.82 3.64 1.24
CA ALA A 95 15.25 4.93 0.84
C ALA A 95 14.48 4.83 -0.48
N ASP A 96 15.02 4.11 -1.46
CA ASP A 96 14.36 3.84 -2.73
C ASP A 96 13.09 3.00 -2.54
N LEU A 97 13.15 1.96 -1.71
CA LEU A 97 11.98 1.15 -1.37
C LEU A 97 10.90 2.00 -0.69
N LYS A 98 11.27 2.81 0.31
CA LYS A 98 10.36 3.76 0.97
C LYS A 98 9.75 4.74 -0.02
N THR A 99 10.52 5.24 -0.97
CA THR A 99 10.05 6.16 -2.00
C THR A 99 9.05 5.48 -2.92
N GLY A 100 9.38 4.26 -3.40
CA GLY A 100 8.52 3.48 -4.27
C GLY A 100 7.19 3.10 -3.63
N ILE A 101 7.20 2.71 -2.35
CA ILE A 101 6.00 2.40 -1.57
C ILE A 101 5.24 3.69 -1.20
N GLY A 102 5.93 4.75 -0.81
CA GLY A 102 5.33 6.04 -0.49
C GLY A 102 4.57 6.66 -1.67
N ASN A 103 5.11 6.55 -2.89
CA ASN A 103 4.40 6.97 -4.10
C ASN A 103 3.16 6.10 -4.36
N ALA A 104 3.27 4.78 -4.18
CA ALA A 104 2.14 3.87 -4.31
C ALA A 104 1.02 4.19 -3.31
N TRP A 105 1.36 4.56 -2.07
CA TRP A 105 0.38 5.01 -1.08
C TRP A 105 -0.33 6.30 -1.44
N LYS A 106 0.41 7.31 -1.92
CA LYS A 106 -0.22 8.56 -2.39
C LYS A 106 -1.23 8.29 -3.50
N GLU A 107 -0.84 7.49 -4.47
CA GLU A 107 -1.71 7.12 -5.57
C GLU A 107 -2.94 6.32 -5.14
N LEU A 108 -2.77 5.40 -4.20
CA LEU A 108 -3.84 4.57 -3.68
C LEU A 108 -4.85 5.39 -2.86
N THR A 109 -4.37 6.28 -1.98
CA THR A 109 -5.21 7.23 -1.24
C THR A 109 -6.00 8.12 -2.20
N ASN A 110 -5.34 8.72 -3.19
CA ASN A 110 -6.02 9.56 -4.18
C ASN A 110 -7.10 8.78 -4.94
N SER A 111 -6.81 7.54 -5.33
CA SER A 111 -7.76 6.69 -6.06
C SER A 111 -8.98 6.33 -5.19
N MET A 112 -8.79 6.11 -3.89
CA MET A 112 -9.89 5.86 -2.96
C MET A 112 -10.76 7.10 -2.75
N ASP A 113 -10.14 8.27 -2.59
CA ASP A 113 -10.87 9.53 -2.49
C ASP A 113 -11.70 9.81 -3.75
N VAL A 114 -11.14 9.51 -4.92
CA VAL A 114 -11.86 9.61 -6.20
C VAL A 114 -13.02 8.62 -6.25
N ALA A 115 -12.84 7.36 -5.84
CA ALA A 115 -13.91 6.39 -5.80
C ALA A 115 -15.04 6.84 -4.84
N ALA A 116 -14.70 7.28 -3.63
CA ALA A 116 -15.67 7.79 -2.68
C ALA A 116 -16.48 8.97 -3.25
N ARG A 117 -15.83 9.95 -3.88
CA ARG A 117 -16.50 11.09 -4.52
C ARG A 117 -17.40 10.68 -5.68
N LYS A 118 -16.95 9.72 -6.50
CA LYS A 118 -17.77 9.20 -7.63
C LYS A 118 -19.03 8.52 -7.14
N PHE A 119 -18.94 7.76 -6.05
CA PHE A 119 -20.12 7.15 -5.44
C PHE A 119 -21.15 8.20 -5.02
N GLU A 120 -20.72 9.27 -4.34
CA GLU A 120 -21.62 10.36 -3.93
C GLU A 120 -22.28 11.05 -5.14
N ASN A 121 -21.52 11.29 -6.22
CA ASN A 121 -22.07 11.86 -7.45
C ASN A 121 -23.12 10.94 -8.10
N PHE A 122 -22.89 9.62 -8.12
CA PHE A 122 -23.86 8.66 -8.64
C PHE A 122 -25.13 8.60 -7.78
N LYS A 123 -25.03 8.70 -6.45
CA LYS A 123 -26.20 8.83 -5.56
C LYS A 123 -26.96 10.12 -5.77
N GLY A 124 -26.27 11.24 -5.95
CA GLY A 124 -26.89 12.56 -6.16
C GLY A 124 -27.68 12.63 -7.47
N ASN A 125 -27.13 12.09 -8.55
CA ASN A 125 -27.75 12.14 -9.87
C ASN A 125 -28.92 11.15 -10.05
N ASN A 126 -29.01 10.09 -9.23
CA ASN A 126 -30.14 9.15 -9.21
C ASN A 126 -31.34 9.63 -8.36
N LYS A 127 -31.29 10.83 -7.77
CA LYS A 127 -32.38 11.43 -6.97
C LYS A 127 -33.18 12.52 -7.70
N GLN A 128 -32.93 12.75 -8.99
CA GLN A 128 -33.72 13.62 -9.87
C GLN A 128 -34.53 12.77 -10.86
#